data_AF-A0A174WWV2-F1
#
_entry.id   AF-A0A174WWV2-F1
#
_cell.length_a   1.000
_cell.length_b   1.000
_cell.length_c   1.000
_cell.angle_alpha   90.00
_cell.angle_beta   90.00
_cell.angle_gamma   90.00
#
_symmetry.space_group_name_H-M   'P 1'
#
loop_
_entity.id
_entity.type
_entity.pdbx_description
1 polymer ?
#
loop_
_entity_poly.entity_id
_entity_poly.type
_entity_poly.pdbx_seq_one_letter_code
_entity_poly.pdbx_strand_id
1 'polypeptide(L)' 'MITNDPNTNLIEAMKEKLPLKGKLADMLMDTLYIGKEAVYRRLRGEVPFTLQEAALVSRKLGK' A
#
# COMPACT_ATOMS: atom_id res chain seq x y z
N MET A 1 3.60 -14.54 16.51
CA MET A 1 2.66 -13.45 16.86
C MET A 1 2.09 -12.94 15.55
N ILE A 2 0.79 -13.11 15.31
CA ILE A 2 0.13 -12.42 14.20
C ILE A 2 0.04 -10.97 14.67
N THR A 3 0.84 -10.09 14.07
CA THR A 3 0.75 -8.65 14.34
C THR A 3 -0.59 -8.18 13.77
N ASN A 4 -1.57 -7.97 14.65
CA ASN A 4 -2.88 -7.41 14.31
C ASN A 4 -2.78 -5.90 14.00
N ASP A 5 -1.78 -5.49 13.23
CA ASP A 5 -1.65 -4.12 12.73
C ASP A 5 -2.31 -4.05 11.35
N PRO A 6 -3.46 -3.35 11.20
CA PRO A 6 -4.17 -3.24 9.93
C PRO A 6 -3.30 -2.69 8.80
N ASN A 7 -2.32 -1.84 9.13
CA ASN A 7 -1.41 -1.26 8.14
C ASN A 7 -0.44 -2.31 7.60
N THR A 8 0.17 -3.10 8.47
CA THR A 8 1.03 -4.23 8.07
C THR A 8 0.27 -5.25 7.23
N ASN A 9 -0.93 -5.65 7.66
CA ASN A 9 -1.78 -6.59 6.93
C ASN A 9 -2.14 -6.08 5.52
N LEU A 10 -2.45 -4.78 5.40
CA LEU A 10 -2.72 -4.15 4.11
C LEU A 10 -1.49 -4.22 3.19
N ILE A 11 -0.31 -3.87 3.70
CA ILE A 11 0.94 -3.90 2.92
C ILE A 11 1.27 -5.33 2.44
N GLU A 12 1.05 -6.34 3.29
CA GLU A 12 1.26 -7.74 2.92
C GLU A 12 0.28 -8.18 1.82
N ALA A 13 -1.01 -7.93 1.99
CA ALA A 13 -2.02 -8.24 0.98
C ALA A 13 -1.74 -7.57 -0.38
N MET A 14 -1.22 -6.35 -0.35
CA MET A 14 -0.80 -5.63 -1.57
C MET A 14 0.40 -6.30 -2.26
N LYS A 15 1.39 -6.74 -1.48
CA LYS A 15 2.58 -7.44 -1.99
C LYS A 15 2.23 -8.82 -2.55
N GLU A 16 1.27 -9.52 -1.96
CA GLU A 16 0.76 -10.80 -2.48
C GLU A 16 0.06 -10.63 -3.83
N LYS A 17 -0.79 -9.60 -3.96
CA LYS A 17 -1.49 -9.31 -5.23
C LYS A 17 -0.58 -8.77 -6.33
N LEU A 18 0.43 -7.98 -5.98
CA LEU A 18 1.44 -7.48 -6.91
C LEU A 18 2.86 -7.77 -6.37
N PRO A 19 3.46 -8.91 -6.73
CA PRO A 19 4.78 -9.29 -6.22
C PRO A 19 5.91 -8.39 -6.74
N LEU A 20 5.68 -7.68 -7.85
CA LEU A 20 6.64 -6.75 -8.42
C LEU A 20 6.57 -5.40 -7.69
N LYS A 21 7.51 -5.19 -6.75
CA LYS A 21 7.62 -3.95 -5.94
C LYS A 21 7.59 -2.65 -6.76
N GLY A 22 8.16 -2.65 -7.97
CA GLY A 22 8.10 -1.50 -8.88
C GLY A 22 6.67 -1.18 -9.33
N LYS A 23 5.94 -2.19 -9.82
CA LYS A 23 4.54 -2.04 -10.26
C LYS A 23 3.61 -1.64 -9.12
N LEU A 24 3.89 -2.13 -7.91
CA LEU A 24 3.12 -1.73 -6.72
C LEU A 24 3.36 -0.25 -6.39
N ALA A 25 4.61 0.22 -6.44
CA ALA A 25 4.92 1.62 -6.18
C ALA A 25 4.30 2.54 -7.23
N ASP A 26 4.40 2.19 -8.52
CA ASP A 26 3.80 2.94 -9.63
C ASP A 26 2.29 3.05 -9.48
N MET A 27 1.61 1.92 -9.19
CA MET A 27 0.17 1.92 -8.95
C MET A 27 -0.24 2.82 -7.76
N LEU A 28 0.57 2.86 -6.70
CA LEU A 28 0.29 3.70 -5.54
C LEU A 28 0.50 5.18 -5.84
N MET A 29 1.54 5.52 -6.62
CA MET A 29 1.75 6.89 -7.09
C MET A 29 0.53 7.37 -7.89
N ASP A 30 0.03 6.54 -8.81
CA ASP A 30 -1.13 6.86 -9.64
C ASP A 30 -2.45 6.92 -8.85
N THR A 31 -2.61 6.06 -7.84
CA THR A 31 -3.88 5.93 -7.09
C THR A 31 -4.00 6.97 -5.98
N LEU A 32 -2.88 7.30 -5.33
CA LEU A 32 -2.85 8.19 -4.17
C LEU A 32 -2.38 9.60 -4.53
N TYR A 33 -1.89 9.83 -5.74
CA TYR A 33 -1.35 11.11 -6.21
C TYR A 33 -0.25 11.66 -5.28
N ILE A 34 0.61 10.78 -4.78
CA ILE A 34 1.74 11.11 -3.91
C ILE A 34 3.06 10.77 -4.57
N GLY A 35 4.12 11.48 -4.18
CA GLY A 35 5.46 11.25 -4.71
C GLY A 35 6.06 9.90 -4.31
N LYS A 36 7.05 9.46 -5.09
CA LYS A 36 7.78 8.20 -4.94
C LYS A 36 8.25 7.94 -3.51
N GLU A 37 8.88 8.92 -2.87
CA GLU A 37 9.35 8.80 -1.49
C GLU A 37 8.21 8.54 -0.50
N ALA A 38 7.08 9.24 -0.66
CA ALA A 38 5.92 9.05 0.21
C ALA A 38 5.31 7.64 0.09
N VAL A 39 5.37 7.04 -1.10
CA VAL A 39 4.98 5.64 -1.34
C VAL A 39 5.95 4.67 -0.65
N TYR A 40 7.27 4.85 -0.83
CA TYR A 40 8.24 3.92 -0.24
C TYR A 40 8.24 3.93 1.28
N ARG A 41 8.06 5.10 1.90
CA ARG A 41 7.90 5.20 3.36
C ARG A 41 6.70 4.39 3.87
N ARG A 42 5.59 4.39 3.12
CA ARG A 42 4.40 3.57 3.43
C ARG A 42 4.66 2.08 3.23
N LEU A 43 5.29 1.69 2.13
CA LEU A 43 5.64 0.29 1.84
C LEU A 43 6.65 -0.33 2.82
N ARG A 44 7.46 0.51 3.48
CA ARG A 44 8.39 0.14 4.56
C ARG A 44 7.74 0.16 5.95
N GLY A 45 6.50 0.66 6.08
CA GLY A 45 5.80 0.80 7.35
C GLY A 45 6.22 2.01 8.19
N GLU A 46 7.05 2.92 7.64
CA GLU A 46 7.50 4.13 8.34
C GLU A 46 6.38 5.18 8.46
N VAL A 47 5.42 5.15 7.53
CA VAL A 47 4.22 6.01 7.51
C VAL A 47 3.01 5.12 7.29
N PRO A 48 1.99 5.13 8.16
CA PRO A 48 0.80 4.34 7.95
C PRO A 48 -0.06 4.90 6.82
N PHE A 49 -0.84 4.04 6.17
CA PHE A 49 -1.91 4.48 5.29
C PHE A 49 -3.06 5.04 6.12
N THR A 50 -3.66 6.13 5.65
CA THR A 50 -4.94 6.61 6.19
C THR A 50 -6.07 5.67 5.76
N LEU A 51 -7.21 5.70 6.47
CA LEU A 51 -8.39 4.92 6.08
C LEU A 51 -8.85 5.22 4.64
N GLN A 52 -8.77 6.49 4.23
CA GLN A 52 -9.11 6.91 2.87
C GLN A 52 -8.17 6.31 1.83
N GLU A 53 -6.85 6.38 2.07
CA GLU A 53 -5.85 5.78 1.18
C GLU A 53 -6.05 4.25 1.08
N ALA A 54 -6.27 3.59 2.22
CA ALA A 54 -6.54 2.15 2.27
C ALA A 54 -7.79 1.78 1.45
N ALA A 55 -8.87 2.56 1.54
CA ALA A 55 -10.08 2.34 0.75
C ALA A 55 -9.85 2.52 -0.75
N LEU A 56 -9.09 3.55 -1.16
CA LEU A 56 -8.74 3.78 -2.57
C LEU A 56 -7.92 2.64 -3.15
N VAL A 57 -6.88 2.20 -2.42
CA VAL A 57 -6.02 1.09 -2.81
C VAL A 57 -6.80 -0.22 -2.88
N SER A 58 -7.65 -0.49 -1.88
CA SER A 58 -8.50 -1.69 -1.86
C SER A 58 -9.46 -1.73 -3.06
N ARG A 59 -10.08 -0.59 -3.42
CA ARG A 59 -10.93 -0.49 -4.62
C ARG A 59 -10.16 -0.78 -5.91
N LYS A 60 -8.88 -0.38 -5.98
CA LYS A 60 -8.02 -0.63 -7.15
C LYS A 60 -7.58 -2.10 -7.26
N LEU A 61 -7.33 -2.76 -6.13
CA LEU A 61 -6.87 -4.15 -6.03
C LEU A 61 -8.00 -5.19 -5.98
N GLY A 62 -9.22 -4.80 -5.64
CA GLY A 62 -10.39 -5.66 -5.53
C GLY A 62 -11.11 -5.93 -6.86
N LYS A 63 -10.62 -5.34 -7.96
CA LYS A 63 -10.98 -5.73 -9.33
C LYS A 63 -9.95 -6.71 -9.86
#